data_AF-A0A8T4D2U6-F1
#
_entry.id   AF-A0A8T4D2U6-F1
#
_cell.length_a   1.000
_cell.length_b   1.000
_cell.length_c   1.000
_cell.angle_alpha   90.00
_cell.angle_beta   90.00
_cell.angle_gamma   90.00
#
_symmetry.space_group_name_H-M   'P 1'
#
loop_
_entity.id
_entity.type
_entity.pdbx_description
1 polymer ?
#
loop_
_entity_poly.entity_id
_entity_poly.type
_entity_poly.pdbx_seq_one_letter_code
_entity_poly.pdbx_strand_id
1 'polypeptide(L)' 'MSLAVLYSRALDGLCAQSVTVEVHLANGLPAFSLVGLADTEVRESRERVRAALQVAGFEFPNRRITVNLAPADLPKG' A
#
# COMPACT_ATOMS: atom_id res chain seq x y z
N MET A 1 -4.56 2.30 -17.55
CA MET A 1 -3.82 2.87 -16.40
C MET A 1 -4.83 3.04 -15.28
N SER A 2 -4.61 2.43 -14.12
CA SER A 2 -5.50 2.60 -12.96
C SER A 2 -4.67 3.07 -11.77
N LEU A 3 -4.97 4.28 -11.31
CA LEU A 3 -4.46 4.87 -10.08
C LEU A 3 -5.63 4.92 -9.09
N ALA A 4 -5.40 4.45 -7.87
CA ALA A 4 -6.30 4.66 -6.75
C ALA A 4 -5.57 5.50 -5.70
N VAL A 5 -6.25 6.49 -5.12
CA VAL A 5 -5.72 7.36 -4.06
C VAL A 5 -6.61 7.22 -2.83
N LEU A 6 -6.00 6.99 -1.67
CA LEU A 6 -6.68 6.87 -0.39
C LEU A 6 -5.99 7.76 0.64
N TYR A 7 -6.77 8.30 1.57
CA TYR A 7 -6.26 9.09 2.68
C TYR A 7 -6.27 8.26 3.96
N SER A 8 -5.17 8.30 4.69
CA SER A 8 -4.94 7.61 5.95
C SER A 8 -4.22 8.53 6.94
N ARG A 9 -3.92 8.00 8.12
CA ARG A 9 -3.14 8.67 9.15
C ARG A 9 -2.07 7.71 9.69
N ALA A 10 -0.89 8.23 9.97
CA ALA A 10 0.14 7.55 10.75
C ALA A 10 0.25 8.19 12.13
N LEU A 11 0.55 7.39 13.14
CA LEU A 11 0.77 7.87 14.50
C LEU A 11 2.22 8.33 14.64
N ASP A 12 2.39 9.58 15.06
CA ASP A 12 3.68 10.16 15.41
C ASP A 12 3.57 10.79 16.81
N GLY A 13 3.92 9.98 17.83
CA GLY A 13 3.67 10.32 19.23
C GLY A 13 2.18 10.50 19.52
N LEU A 14 1.77 11.73 19.86
CA LEU A 14 0.36 12.10 20.08
C LEU A 14 -0.29 12.76 18.85
N CYS A 15 0.43 12.85 17.73
CA CYS A 15 -0.03 13.48 16.51
C CYS A 15 -0.50 12.44 15.48
N ALA A 16 -1.58 12.74 14.79
CA ALA A 16 -2.08 11.95 13.66
C ALA A 16 -1.67 12.62 12.33
N GLN A 17 -0.51 12.22 11.80
CA GLN A 17 0.02 12.78 10.57
C GLN A 17 -0.77 12.26 9.37
N SER A 18 -1.12 13.15 8.43
CA SER A 18 -1.80 12.75 7.19
C SER A 18 -0.89 11.90 6.32
N VAL A 19 -1.38 10.74 5.91
CA VAL A 19 -0.71 9.86 4.95
C VAL A 19 -1.58 9.71 3.72
N THR A 20 -1.01 9.92 2.54
CA THR A 20 -1.67 9.62 1.27
C THR A 20 -1.12 8.29 0.74
N VAL A 21 -2.04 7.37 0.44
CA VAL A 21 -1.73 6.06 -0.13
C VAL A 21 -2.12 6.06 -1.59
N GLU A 22 -1.16 5.84 -2.47
CA GLU A 22 -1.39 5.78 -3.91
C GLU A 22 -1.07 4.37 -4.40
N VAL A 23 -2.02 3.75 -5.09
CA VAL A 23 -1.86 2.42 -5.67
C VAL A 23 -1.94 2.52 -7.17
N HIS A 24 -0.85 2.18 -7.85
CA HIS A 24 -0.76 2.20 -9.30
C HIS A 24 -0.60 0.78 -9.86
N LEU A 25 -1.43 0.43 -10.84
CA LEU A 25 -1.27 -0.79 -11.64
C LEU A 25 -0.65 -0.47 -12.99
N ALA A 26 0.53 -1.02 -13.23
CA ALA A 26 1.26 -0.93 -14.49
C ALA A 26 1.30 -2.30 -15.20
N ASN A 27 1.43 -2.26 -16.52
CA ASN A 27 1.66 -3.46 -17.33
C ASN A 27 3.07 -4.02 -17.05
N GLY A 28 3.27 -5.31 -17.29
CA GLY A 28 4.55 -5.99 -17.12
C GLY A 28 4.45 -7.23 -16.23
N LEU A 29 5.61 -7.81 -15.90
CA LEU A 29 5.68 -8.98 -15.04
C LEU A 29 5.09 -8.68 -13.65
N PRO A 30 4.45 -9.66 -12.99
CA PRO A 30 3.88 -9.50 -11.67
C PRO A 30 4.96 -9.11 -10.66
N ALA A 31 4.78 -7.97 -10.02
CA ALA A 31 5.69 -7.46 -9.00
C ALA A 31 4.92 -6.54 -8.06
N PHE A 32 5.34 -6.50 -6.80
CA PHE A 32 4.75 -5.62 -5.79
C PHE A 32 5.85 -4.76 -5.16
N SER A 33 5.67 -3.44 -5.21
CA SER A 33 6.60 -2.48 -4.62
C SER A 33 5.87 -1.60 -3.62
N LEU A 34 6.45 -1.43 -2.43
CA LEU A 34 5.96 -0.55 -1.38
C LEU A 34 7.03 0.51 -1.11
N VAL A 35 6.68 1.79 -1.23
CA VAL A 35 7.61 2.94 -1.15
C VAL A 35 7.13 3.91 -0.07
N GLY A 36 8.07 4.52 0.67
CA GLY A 36 7.78 5.52 1.70
C GLY A 36 8.02 5.04 3.15
N LEU A 37 9.14 4.35 3.40
CA LEU A 37 9.58 3.90 4.73
C LEU A 37 8.51 3.14 5.53
N ALA A 38 7.91 2.14 4.89
CA ALA A 38 6.96 1.23 5.52
C ALA A 38 7.67 0.23 6.45
N ASP A 39 7.20 0.15 7.70
CA ASP A 39 7.66 -0.82 8.67
C ASP A 39 7.21 -2.24 8.32
N THR A 40 7.75 -3.22 9.05
CA THR A 40 7.50 -4.65 8.81
C THR A 40 6.00 -4.98 8.80
N GLU A 41 5.23 -4.42 9.73
CA GLU A 41 3.78 -4.67 9.82
C GLU A 41 3.01 -4.19 8.57
N VAL A 42 3.41 -3.04 8.01
CA VAL A 42 2.83 -2.51 6.77
C VAL A 42 3.24 -3.39 5.57
N ARG A 43 4.45 -3.94 5.56
CA ARG A 43 4.88 -4.90 4.54
C ARG A 43 4.10 -6.21 4.62
N GLU A 44 3.81 -6.70 5.82
CA GLU A 44 3.00 -7.90 6.05
C GLU A 44 1.53 -7.72 5.66
N SER A 45 1.02 -6.49 5.75
CA SER A 45 -0.34 -6.15 5.31
C SER A 45 -0.60 -6.54 3.85
N ARG A 46 0.43 -6.63 3.00
CA ARG A 46 0.30 -7.12 1.62
C ARG A 46 -0.34 -8.51 1.56
N GLU A 47 0.13 -9.44 2.38
CA GLU A 47 -0.38 -10.82 2.35
C GLU A 47 -1.81 -10.87 2.90
N ARG A 48 -2.12 -10.05 3.90
CA ARG A 48 -3.49 -9.89 4.41
C ARG A 48 -4.44 -9.35 3.35
N VAL A 49 -4.03 -8.33 2.59
CA VAL A 49 -4.82 -7.76 1.49
C VAL A 49 -5.05 -8.80 0.39
N ARG A 50 -4.03 -9.57 0.02
CA ARG A 50 -4.17 -10.66 -0.96
C ARG A 50 -5.18 -11.70 -0.49
N ALA A 51 -5.03 -12.19 0.75
CA ALA A 51 -5.94 -13.18 1.32
C ALA A 51 -7.38 -12.64 1.40
N ALA A 52 -7.56 -11.39 1.82
CA ALA A 52 -8.86 -10.74 1.88
C ALA A 52 -9.53 -10.64 0.51
N LEU A 53 -8.79 -10.27 -0.54
CA LEU A 53 -9.30 -10.23 -1.92
C LEU A 53 -9.76 -11.61 -2.38
N GLN A 54 -8.96 -12.65 -2.13
CA GLN A 54 -9.31 -14.04 -2.48
C GLN A 54 -10.56 -14.52 -1.75
N VAL A 55 -10.66 -14.26 -0.44
CA VAL A 55 -11.84 -14.63 0.38
C VAL A 55 -13.09 -13.90 -0.11
N ALA A 56 -12.96 -12.65 -0.55
CA ALA A 56 -14.06 -11.87 -1.10
C ALA A 56 -14.41 -12.23 -2.56
N GLY A 57 -13.76 -13.26 -3.15
CA GLY A 57 -14.03 -13.73 -4.51
C GLY A 57 -13.39 -12.88 -5.61
N PHE A 58 -12.43 -12.01 -5.27
CA PHE A 58 -11.69 -11.21 -6.23
C PHE A 58 -10.35 -11.87 -6.61
N GLU A 59 -9.95 -11.70 -7.86
CA GLU A 59 -8.62 -12.09 -8.31
C GLU A 59 -7.58 -11.06 -7.91
N PHE A 60 -6.44 -11.52 -7.41
CA PHE A 60 -5.29 -10.64 -7.20
C PHE A 60 -4.65 -10.31 -8.55
N PRO A 61 -4.46 -9.03 -8.90
CA PRO A 61 -4.06 -8.65 -10.25
C PRO A 61 -2.65 -9.15 -10.59
N ASN A 62 -2.54 -9.85 -11.72
CA ASN A 62 -1.27 -10.38 -12.24
C ASN A 62 -0.49 -9.30 -13.02
N ARG A 63 -0.20 -8.17 -12.35
CA ARG A 63 0.42 -6.96 -12.91
C ARG A 63 1.46 -6.40 -11.95
N ARG A 64 2.20 -5.37 -12.39
CA ARG A 64 3.09 -4.62 -11.50
C ARG A 64 2.25 -3.65 -10.66
N ILE A 65 2.28 -3.84 -9.35
CA ILE A 65 1.58 -3.02 -8.36
C ILE A 65 2.63 -2.18 -7.63
N THR A 66 2.43 -0.87 -7.61
CA THR A 66 3.24 0.05 -6.80
C THR A 66 2.33 0.75 -5.81
N VAL A 67 2.66 0.64 -4.52
CA VAL A 67 2.00 1.33 -3.43
C VAL A 67 2.97 2.38 -2.89
N ASN A 68 2.60 3.65 -2.98
CA ASN A 68 3.35 4.77 -2.46
C ASN A 68 2.67 5.31 -1.21
N LEU A 69 3.44 5.56 -0.15
CA LEU A 69 2.97 6.13 1.10
C LEU A 69 3.65 7.49 1.30
N ALA A 70 2.92 8.57 1.06
CA ALA A 70 3.40 9.94 1.23
C ALA A 70 2.93 10.53 2.57
N PRO A 71 3.75 11.32 3.28
CA PRO A 71 5.09 11.75 2.89
C PRO A 71 6.16 10.69 3.28
N ALA A 72 7.23 10.59 2.50
CA ALA A 72 8.18 9.46 2.58
C ALA A 72 9.13 9.49 3.79
N ASP A 73 9.21 10.62 4.47
CA ASP A 73 10.07 10.94 5.61
C ASP A 73 9.44 10.58 6.97
N LEU A 74 8.14 10.30 7.02
CA LEU A 74 7.46 9.83 8.22
C LEU A 74 7.51 8.29 8.33
N PRO A 75 7.94 7.72 9.46
CA PRO A 75 7.76 6.30 9.75
C PRO A 75 6.27 5.94 9.74
N LYS A 76 5.94 4.79 9.16
CA LYS A 76 4.55 4.30 9.07
C LYS A 76 4.52 2.91 9.70
N GLY A 77 4.19 2.90 10.99
CA GLY A 77 3.84 1.73 11.79
C GLY A 77 2.34 1.55 11.86
#